data_AF-A0A8T2UUS1-F1
#
_entry.id   AF-A0A8T2UUS1-F1
#
_cell.length_a   1.000
_cell.length_b   1.000
_cell.length_c   1.000
_cell.angle_alpha   90.00
_cell.angle_beta   90.00
_cell.angle_gamma   90.00
#
_symmetry.space_group_name_H-M   'P 1'
#
loop_
_entity.id
_entity.type
_entity.pdbx_description
1 polymer ?
#
loop_
_entity_poly.entity_id
_entity_poly.type
_entity_poly.pdbx_seq_one_letter_code
_entity_poly.pdbx_strand_id
1 'polypeptide(L)'
;MATSTLAPALSSVAGSTSASILSRSLRSTSKVHIGLNIRCARVGGVEIPNSKRIEASLQYVHGIGRSKARQILLTIGLQNKVTKELTEEELTSIREEISNNPQEYKIEGDLRRDVASDIRRLKEIQCYRGRRHIANLPCRGQHTKCNARTRKGRKVTVAGKKKAPR
;
A
#
# COMPACT_ATOMS: atom_id res chain seq x y z
N MET A 1 76.96 -27.79 14.02
CA MET A 1 76.67 -26.51 14.69
C MET A 1 75.34 -26.03 14.11
N ALA A 2 74.15 -26.21 14.67
CA ALA A 2 73.64 -26.29 16.05
C ALA A 2 72.50 -27.36 16.11
N THR A 3 72.57 -28.38 16.98
CA THR A 3 71.80 -28.56 18.25
C THR A 3 70.28 -28.48 18.10
N SER A 4 69.56 -29.63 18.10
CA SER A 4 68.82 -30.21 19.26
C SER A 4 67.40 -29.61 19.40
N THR A 5 66.29 -30.32 19.57
CA THR A 5 65.93 -31.32 20.59
C THR A 5 64.46 -31.77 20.37
N LEU A 6 64.16 -33.06 20.56
CA LEU A 6 63.04 -33.70 21.34
C LEU A 6 61.60 -33.11 21.23
N ALA A 7 60.48 -33.84 21.17
CA ALA A 7 60.11 -35.25 21.38
C ALA A 7 58.61 -35.44 20.99
N PRO A 8 58.06 -36.68 20.97
CA PRO A 8 56.76 -37.06 20.39
C PRO A 8 55.64 -37.27 21.44
N ALA A 9 54.37 -37.34 21.00
CA ALA A 9 53.26 -37.97 21.75
C ALA A 9 52.05 -38.20 20.80
N LEU A 10 51.60 -39.46 20.62
CA LEU A 10 50.34 -40.04 21.15
C LEU A 10 49.08 -39.38 20.52
N SER A 11 48.08 -40.05 19.94
CA SER A 11 47.42 -41.35 20.15
C SER A 11 46.38 -41.49 19.01
N SER A 12 46.31 -42.58 18.25
CA SER A 12 45.49 -43.77 18.52
C SER A 12 43.96 -43.56 18.59
N VAL A 13 43.30 -44.07 17.53
CA VAL A 13 42.15 -45.02 17.57
C VAL A 13 40.70 -44.51 17.57
N ALA A 14 39.94 -45.16 16.67
CA ALA A 14 38.50 -45.44 16.62
C ALA A 14 37.54 -44.26 16.36
N GLY A 15 36.46 -44.42 15.59
CA GLY A 15 35.90 -45.61 14.98
C GLY A 15 34.62 -45.25 14.25
N SER A 16 34.33 -46.03 13.20
CA SER A 16 33.07 -46.10 12.49
C SER A 16 31.94 -46.57 13.41
N THR A 17 30.80 -45.88 13.39
CA THR A 17 29.50 -46.48 13.76
C THR A 17 28.43 -46.07 12.77
N SER A 18 28.04 -47.05 11.96
CA SER A 18 26.84 -47.15 11.16
C SER A 18 25.57 -47.16 12.02
N ALA A 19 24.53 -46.44 11.58
CA ALA A 19 23.14 -46.80 11.87
C ALA A 19 22.22 -46.23 10.80
N SER A 20 21.88 -47.06 9.82
CA SER A 20 20.66 -46.98 9.03
C SER A 20 19.48 -47.47 9.87
N ILE A 21 18.29 -46.85 9.75
CA ILE A 21 16.97 -47.50 9.62
C ILE A 21 15.88 -46.42 9.40
N LEU A 22 15.36 -46.44 8.17
CA LEU A 22 13.96 -46.31 7.74
C LEU A 22 12.96 -45.61 8.68
N SER A 23 12.29 -44.58 8.18
CA SER A 23 10.85 -44.70 7.89
C SER A 23 10.33 -43.56 7.03
N ARG A 24 9.69 -43.99 5.94
CA ARG A 24 8.91 -43.18 5.00
C ARG A 24 7.64 -42.72 5.71
N SER A 25 7.44 -41.41 5.88
CA SER A 25 6.14 -40.86 6.24
C SER A 25 5.63 -39.94 5.14
N LEU A 26 4.73 -40.50 4.33
CA LEU A 26 3.79 -39.75 3.51
C LEU A 26 2.89 -38.94 4.45
N ARG A 27 2.93 -37.62 4.37
CA ARG A 27 1.91 -36.67 4.87
C ARG A 27 2.38 -35.27 4.49
N SER A 28 1.64 -34.41 3.81
CA SER A 28 0.29 -34.44 3.27
C SER A 28 0.30 -33.32 2.23
N THR A 29 -0.12 -33.58 1.00
CA THR A 29 -0.54 -32.49 0.11
C THR A 29 -1.84 -31.93 0.67
N SER A 30 -1.73 -31.05 1.67
CA SER A 30 -2.85 -30.23 2.10
C SER A 30 -3.11 -29.18 1.00
N LYS A 31 -3.78 -29.61 -0.08
CA LYS A 31 -4.83 -28.78 -0.64
C LYS A 31 -5.90 -28.67 0.45
N VAL A 32 -5.72 -27.71 1.34
CA VAL A 32 -6.76 -27.26 2.25
C VAL A 32 -6.99 -25.79 1.95
N HIS A 33 -8.05 -25.62 1.17
CA HIS A 33 -8.92 -24.48 1.01
C HIS A 33 -8.37 -23.05 0.98
N ILE A 34 -9.00 -22.31 0.05
CA ILE A 34 -9.06 -20.86 -0.08
C ILE A 34 -9.59 -20.28 1.24
N GLY A 35 -8.72 -20.22 2.24
CA GLY A 35 -8.92 -19.51 3.48
C GLY A 35 -8.23 -18.18 3.34
N LEU A 36 -8.94 -17.20 2.77
CA LEU A 36 -8.61 -15.80 2.91
C LEU A 36 -8.68 -15.46 4.40
N ASN A 37 -7.63 -15.80 5.16
CA ASN A 37 -7.42 -15.32 6.52
C ASN A 37 -7.05 -13.83 6.41
N ILE A 38 -8.07 -13.03 6.17
CA ILE A 38 -8.02 -11.58 6.26
C ILE A 38 -8.13 -11.25 7.73
N ARG A 39 -6.99 -11.17 8.43
CA ARG A 39 -6.90 -10.30 9.61
C ARG A 39 -7.04 -8.88 9.08
N CYS A 40 -8.26 -8.38 9.15
CA CYS A 40 -8.67 -7.08 8.64
C CYS A 40 -7.96 -5.97 9.42
N ALA A 41 -6.86 -5.44 8.89
CA ALA A 41 -6.38 -4.12 9.28
C ALA A 41 -7.31 -3.08 8.64
N ARG A 42 -8.54 -2.95 9.16
CA ARG A 42 -9.36 -1.77 8.91
C ARG A 42 -8.66 -0.60 9.60
N VAL A 43 -8.12 0.32 8.82
CA VAL A 43 -7.50 1.55 9.31
C VAL A 43 -8.28 2.68 8.66
N GLY A 44 -8.89 3.55 9.46
CA GLY A 44 -9.65 4.71 8.96
C GLY A 44 -10.96 4.38 8.22
N GLY A 45 -11.47 3.14 8.29
CA GLY A 45 -12.74 2.73 7.66
C GLY A 45 -12.62 1.97 6.35
N VAL A 46 -11.43 1.92 5.74
CA VAL A 46 -11.14 1.15 4.51
C VAL A 46 -10.24 -0.05 4.78
N GLU A 47 -10.48 -1.12 4.01
CA GLU A 47 -9.70 -2.34 4.04
C GLU A 47 -8.39 -2.17 3.28
N ILE A 48 -7.29 -2.45 3.97
CA ILE A 48 -5.94 -2.38 3.41
C ILE A 48 -5.57 -3.72 2.77
N PRO A 49 -4.91 -3.76 1.59
CA PRO A 49 -4.45 -5.00 1.00
C PRO A 49 -3.31 -5.65 1.81
N ASN A 50 -3.50 -6.90 2.22
CA ASN A 50 -2.55 -7.60 3.10
C ASN A 50 -1.25 -8.04 2.40
N SER A 51 -1.22 -8.19 1.08
CA SER A 51 -0.07 -8.74 0.33
C SER A 51 0.99 -7.72 -0.08
N LYS A 52 0.94 -6.49 0.44
CA LYS A 52 1.84 -5.38 0.05
C LYS A 52 2.70 -4.90 1.21
N ARG A 53 3.73 -4.11 0.88
CA ARG A 53 4.52 -3.38 1.89
C ARG A 53 3.68 -2.29 2.53
N ILE A 54 3.90 -2.04 3.82
CA ILE A 54 3.08 -1.11 4.62
C ILE A 54 2.96 0.27 3.98
N GLU A 55 4.07 0.84 3.49
CA GLU A 55 4.08 2.16 2.83
C GLU A 55 3.11 2.24 1.64
N ALA A 56 3.04 1.18 0.83
CA ALA A 56 2.16 1.10 -0.33
C ALA A 56 0.72 0.76 0.07
N SER A 57 0.58 -0.04 1.12
CA SER A 57 -0.70 -0.46 1.70
C SER A 57 -1.47 0.72 2.30
N LEU A 58 -0.79 1.63 3.02
CA LEU A 58 -1.40 2.83 3.61
C LEU A 58 -1.94 3.82 2.56
N GLN A 59 -1.38 3.83 1.35
CA GLN A 59 -1.81 4.74 0.26
C GLN A 59 -3.21 4.41 -0.29
N TYR A 60 -3.77 3.26 0.06
CA TYR A 60 -5.14 2.91 -0.31
C TYR A 60 -6.19 3.75 0.42
N VAL A 61 -5.83 4.30 1.58
CA VAL A 61 -6.69 5.21 2.33
C VAL A 61 -6.70 6.57 1.64
N HIS A 62 -7.88 7.06 1.27
CA HIS A 62 -8.02 8.36 0.60
C HIS A 62 -7.60 9.49 1.55
N GLY A 63 -6.54 10.20 1.21
CA GLY A 63 -5.94 11.24 2.05
C GLY A 63 -4.50 10.94 2.48
N ILE A 64 -4.11 9.67 2.42
CA ILE A 64 -2.75 9.23 2.71
C ILE A 64 -2.00 9.03 1.39
N GLY A 65 -0.99 9.87 1.16
CA GLY A 65 -0.05 9.75 0.04
C GLY A 65 1.30 9.17 0.48
N ARG A 66 2.25 9.09 -0.46
CA ARG A 66 3.61 8.58 -0.20
C ARG A 66 4.35 9.32 0.92
N SER A 67 4.18 10.63 1.02
CA SER A 67 4.85 11.43 2.04
C SER A 67 4.31 11.12 3.43
N LYS A 68 2.98 11.14 3.59
CA LYS A 68 2.31 10.83 4.85
C LYS A 68 2.54 9.39 5.29
N ALA A 69 2.48 8.44 4.36
CA ALA A 69 2.75 7.04 4.66
C ALA A 69 4.16 6.83 5.24
N ARG A 70 5.18 7.48 4.67
CA ARG A 70 6.55 7.44 5.19
C ARG A 70 6.68 8.15 6.53
N GLN A 71 6.03 9.31 6.69
CA GLN A 71 6.04 10.05 7.94
C GLN A 71 5.46 9.22 9.10
N ILE A 72 4.30 8.59 8.91
CA ILE A 72 3.67 7.71 9.92
C ILE A 72 4.62 6.58 10.34
N LEU A 73 5.29 5.95 9.37
CA LEU A 73 6.23 4.86 9.67
C LEU A 73 7.45 5.35 10.45
N LEU A 74 7.96 6.54 10.14
CA LEU A 74 9.07 7.15 10.85
C LEU A 74 8.68 7.56 12.28
N THR A 75 7.47 8.12 12.48
CA THR A 75 6.98 8.51 13.80
C THR A 75 6.86 7.32 14.75
N ILE A 76 6.32 6.20 14.27
CA ILE A 76 6.16 4.96 15.07
C ILE A 76 7.49 4.20 15.17
N GLY A 77 8.46 4.48 14.31
CA GLY A 77 9.74 3.76 14.26
C GLY A 77 9.64 2.36 13.63
N LEU A 78 8.63 2.13 12.76
CA LEU A 78 8.42 0.84 12.11
C LEU A 78 9.23 0.71 10.82
N GLN A 79 9.88 -0.45 10.67
CA GLN A 79 10.55 -0.83 9.44
C GLN A 79 9.55 -1.27 8.37
N ASN A 80 9.93 -1.16 7.10
CA ASN A 80 9.11 -1.51 5.94
C ASN A 80 8.90 -3.03 5.80
N LYS A 81 7.97 -3.59 6.59
CA LYS A 81 7.54 -5.00 6.54
C LYS A 81 6.41 -5.22 5.53
N VAL A 82 5.98 -6.47 5.36
CA VAL A 82 4.75 -6.82 4.63
C VAL A 82 3.54 -6.68 5.56
N THR A 83 2.39 -6.24 5.05
CA THR A 83 1.18 -6.00 5.86
C THR A 83 0.69 -7.24 6.63
N LYS A 84 0.96 -8.45 6.12
CA LYS A 84 0.64 -9.73 6.79
C LYS A 84 1.42 -9.98 8.09
N GLU A 85 2.60 -9.38 8.21
CA GLU A 85 3.56 -9.67 9.28
C GLU A 85 3.44 -8.69 10.44
N LEU A 86 2.51 -7.72 10.38
CA LEU A 86 2.31 -6.81 11.50
C LEU A 86 1.74 -7.53 12.72
N THR A 87 2.23 -7.11 13.88
CA THR A 87 1.61 -7.45 15.15
C THR A 87 0.37 -6.58 15.39
N GLU A 88 -0.50 -7.03 16.29
CA GLU A 88 -1.73 -6.29 16.63
C GLU A 88 -1.42 -4.96 17.34
N GLU A 89 -0.31 -4.90 18.08
CA GLU A 89 0.21 -3.68 18.71
C GLU A 89 0.62 -2.64 17.65
N GLU A 90 1.42 -3.04 16.67
CA GLU A 90 1.85 -2.15 15.57
C GLU A 90 0.65 -1.60 14.78
N LEU A 91 -0.38 -2.43 14.56
CA LEU A 91 -1.62 -2.02 13.91
C LEU A 91 -2.41 -1.00 14.74
N THR A 92 -2.42 -1.16 16.05
CA THR A 92 -3.12 -0.27 16.98
C THR A 92 -2.40 1.08 17.05
N SER A 93 -1.07 1.10 17.14
CA SER A 93 -0.27 2.33 17.07
C SER A 93 -0.51 3.09 15.77
N ILE A 94 -0.56 2.40 14.61
CA ILE A 94 -0.87 3.05 13.33
C ILE A 94 -2.27 3.67 13.34
N ARG A 95 -3.26 3.01 13.94
CA ARG A 95 -4.63 3.54 14.04
C ARG A 95 -4.69 4.75 14.97
N GLU A 96 -4.00 4.70 16.10
CA GLU A 96 -3.93 5.79 17.08
C GLU A 96 -3.25 7.01 16.49
N GLU A 97 -2.11 6.86 15.82
CA GLU A 97 -1.41 7.97 15.15
C GLU A 97 -2.30 8.67 14.12
N ILE A 98 -3.06 7.89 13.36
CA ILE A 98 -3.98 8.40 12.34
C ILE A 98 -5.20 9.07 12.97
N SER A 99 -5.71 8.55 14.09
CA SER A 99 -6.94 9.05 14.74
C SER A 99 -6.67 10.25 15.67
N ASN A 100 -5.56 10.24 16.39
CA ASN A 100 -5.18 11.28 17.36
C ASN A 100 -4.76 12.58 16.69
N ASN A 101 -4.37 12.53 15.42
CA ASN A 101 -3.93 13.68 14.63
C ASN A 101 -4.90 14.01 13.48
N PRO A 102 -6.17 14.36 13.75
CA PRO A 102 -7.18 14.60 12.72
C PRO A 102 -6.88 15.84 11.85
N GLN A 103 -6.10 16.80 12.37
CA GLN A 103 -5.69 17.98 11.59
C GLN A 103 -4.65 17.63 10.52
N GLU A 104 -3.67 16.76 10.83
CA GLU A 104 -2.67 16.31 9.87
C GLU A 104 -3.21 15.24 8.92
N TYR A 105 -4.06 14.35 9.43
CA TYR A 105 -4.60 13.21 8.71
C TYR A 105 -6.13 13.31 8.60
N LYS A 106 -6.61 14.29 7.84
CA LYS A 106 -7.98 14.22 7.31
C LYS A 106 -8.10 13.00 6.40
N ILE A 107 -9.13 12.19 6.57
CA ILE A 107 -9.30 10.92 5.85
C ILE A 107 -10.67 10.88 5.16
N GLU A 108 -10.71 10.21 4.02
CA GLU A 108 -11.90 9.76 3.31
C GLU A 108 -13.10 10.71 3.36
N GLY A 109 -14.05 10.45 4.25
CA GLY A 109 -15.31 11.16 4.36
C GLY A 109 -15.11 12.65 4.57
N ASP A 110 -14.23 13.02 5.50
CA ASP A 110 -14.01 14.43 5.86
C ASP A 110 -13.28 15.16 4.73
N LEU A 111 -12.24 14.55 4.15
CA LEU A 111 -11.58 15.12 2.98
C LEU A 111 -12.52 15.28 1.78
N ARG A 112 -13.40 14.31 1.54
CA ARG A 112 -14.36 14.38 0.43
C ARG A 112 -15.42 15.46 0.68
N ARG A 113 -15.87 15.61 1.93
CA ARG A 113 -16.81 16.66 2.34
C ARG A 113 -16.20 18.04 2.20
N ASP A 114 -14.96 18.22 2.65
CA ASP A 114 -14.21 19.48 2.52
C ASP A 114 -14.00 19.86 1.04
N VAL A 115 -13.56 18.92 0.21
CA VAL A 115 -13.40 19.19 -1.24
C VAL A 115 -14.74 19.50 -1.90
N ALA A 116 -15.82 18.81 -1.50
CA ALA A 116 -17.15 19.07 -2.03
C ALA A 116 -17.69 20.44 -1.59
N SER A 117 -17.47 20.84 -0.34
CA SER A 117 -17.88 22.14 0.20
C SER A 117 -17.11 23.28 -0.48
N ASP A 118 -15.80 23.11 -0.71
CA ASP A 118 -14.99 24.06 -1.46
C ASP A 118 -15.49 24.25 -2.89
N ILE A 119 -15.79 23.15 -3.60
CA ILE A 119 -16.33 23.23 -4.96
C ILE A 119 -17.71 23.88 -4.95
N ARG A 120 -18.56 23.55 -3.97
CA ARG A 120 -19.89 24.14 -3.82
C ARG A 120 -19.79 25.67 -3.61
N ARG A 121 -18.93 26.10 -2.69
CA ARG A 121 -18.63 27.51 -2.43
C ARG A 121 -18.20 28.24 -3.69
N LEU A 122 -17.30 27.66 -4.50
CA LEU A 122 -16.85 28.26 -5.76
C LEU A 122 -18.00 28.43 -6.78
N LYS A 123 -18.95 27.50 -6.81
CA LYS A 123 -20.12 27.56 -7.69
C LYS A 123 -21.10 28.63 -7.24
N GLU A 124 -21.37 28.73 -5.94
CA GLU A 124 -22.27 29.72 -5.35
C GLU A 124 -21.77 31.16 -5.56
N ILE A 125 -20.45 31.38 -5.43
CA ILE A 125 -19.82 32.69 -5.71
C ILE A 125 -19.91 33.07 -7.21
N GLN A 126 -20.14 32.11 -8.11
CA GLN A 126 -20.17 32.32 -9.58
C GLN A 126 -18.87 32.86 -10.20
N CYS A 127 -17.74 32.70 -9.52
CA CYS A 127 -16.42 33.04 -10.07
C CYS A 127 -16.09 32.21 -11.33
N TYR A 128 -15.07 32.63 -12.11
CA TYR A 128 -14.65 31.90 -13.32
C TYR A 128 -14.41 30.40 -13.06
N ARG A 129 -13.70 30.07 -11.97
CA ARG A 129 -13.46 28.68 -11.57
C ARG A 129 -14.77 27.93 -11.32
N GLY A 130 -15.71 28.53 -10.60
CA GLY A 130 -17.04 27.99 -10.35
C GLY A 130 -17.82 27.69 -11.62
N ARG A 131 -17.88 28.65 -12.55
CA ARG A 131 -18.52 28.49 -13.86
C ARG A 131 -17.91 27.32 -14.66
N ARG A 132 -16.58 27.14 -14.61
CA ARG A 132 -15.89 26.01 -15.24
C ARG A 132 -16.21 24.67 -14.58
N HIS A 133 -16.35 24.65 -13.25
CA HIS A 133 -16.79 23.47 -12.51
C HIS A 133 -18.23 23.07 -12.83
N ILE A 134 -19.14 24.04 -13.07
CA ILE A 134 -20.51 23.79 -13.54
C ILE A 134 -20.51 23.24 -14.96
N ALA A 135 -19.75 23.87 -15.86
CA ALA A 135 -19.68 23.49 -17.28
C ALA A 135 -18.85 22.21 -17.56
N ASN A 136 -18.33 21.52 -16.54
CA ASN A 136 -17.43 20.36 -16.68
C ASN A 136 -16.23 20.62 -17.62
N LEU A 137 -15.62 21.81 -17.48
CA LEU A 137 -14.43 22.20 -18.22
C LEU A 137 -13.22 22.36 -17.30
N PRO A 138 -11.98 22.18 -17.82
CA PRO A 138 -10.77 22.46 -17.04
C PRO A 138 -10.72 23.89 -16.52
N CYS A 139 -10.30 24.06 -15.26
CA CYS A 139 -10.24 25.36 -14.56
C CYS A 139 -8.81 25.94 -14.46
N ARG A 140 -7.77 25.18 -14.81
CA ARG A 140 -6.34 25.57 -14.69
C ARG A 140 -5.75 26.17 -15.99
N GLY A 141 -6.55 26.87 -16.78
CA GLY A 141 -6.07 27.50 -18.03
C GLY A 141 -5.74 26.55 -19.19
N GLN A 142 -6.08 25.27 -19.08
CA GLN A 142 -5.83 24.28 -20.13
C GLN A 142 -6.68 24.57 -21.38
N HIS A 143 -6.11 24.37 -22.56
CA HIS A 143 -6.79 24.57 -23.84
C HIS A 143 -7.92 23.54 -24.07
N THR A 144 -9.13 24.00 -24.40
CA THR A 144 -10.33 23.14 -24.45
C THR A 144 -10.85 22.76 -25.83
N LYS A 145 -10.22 23.23 -26.91
CA LYS A 145 -10.63 22.92 -28.30
C LYS A 145 -10.42 21.43 -28.61
N CYS A 146 -9.26 20.89 -28.26
CA CYS A 146 -8.86 19.52 -28.58
C CYS A 146 -8.95 18.58 -27.35
N ASN A 147 -8.00 18.71 -26.42
CA ASN A 147 -7.72 17.70 -25.39
C ASN A 147 -8.29 18.12 -24.03
N ALA A 148 -9.57 17.81 -23.79
CA ALA A 148 -10.23 18.06 -22.50
C ALA A 148 -11.07 16.86 -22.02
N ARG A 149 -10.73 15.63 -22.46
CA ARG A 149 -11.56 14.43 -22.28
C ARG A 149 -11.66 13.94 -20.84
N THR A 150 -10.61 14.04 -20.05
CA THR A 150 -10.65 13.68 -18.62
C THR A 150 -11.71 14.47 -17.84
N ARG A 151 -11.97 15.72 -18.24
CA ARG A 151 -12.96 16.59 -17.60
C ARG A 151 -14.32 16.60 -18.30
N LYS A 152 -14.35 16.63 -19.64
CA LYS A 152 -15.58 16.61 -20.46
C LYS A 152 -16.26 15.24 -20.50
N GLY A 153 -15.55 14.16 -20.19
CA GLY A 153 -15.99 12.79 -20.37
C GLY A 153 -15.74 12.24 -21.79
N ARG A 154 -16.25 11.04 -22.02
CA ARG A 154 -16.14 10.32 -23.31
C ARG A 154 -16.71 11.16 -24.45
N LYS A 155 -16.17 11.02 -25.66
CA LYS A 155 -16.67 11.74 -26.85
C LYS A 155 -18.10 11.27 -27.14
N VAL A 156 -19.08 12.11 -26.78
CA VAL A 156 -20.45 11.98 -27.28
C VAL A 156 -20.43 12.40 -28.74
N THR A 157 -20.64 11.44 -29.63
CA THR A 157 -20.91 11.69 -31.04
C THR A 157 -22.37 12.08 -31.18
N VAL A 158 -22.67 13.16 -31.90
CA VAL A 158 -24.04 13.49 -32.23
C VAL A 158 -24.57 12.34 -33.10
N ALA A 159 -25.66 11.69 -32.66
CA ALA A 159 -26.30 10.63 -33.42
C ALA A 159 -26.65 11.18 -34.82
N GLY A 160 -26.22 10.47 -35.87
CA GLY A 160 -26.45 10.86 -37.27
C GLY A 160 -25.21 11.31 -38.06
N LYS A 161 -24.03 11.49 -37.45
CA LYS A 161 -22.79 11.73 -38.21
C LYS A 161 -22.06 10.41 -38.50
N LYS A 162 -22.08 9.96 -39.76
CA LYS A 162 -21.27 8.84 -40.26
C LYS A 162 -19.82 9.02 -39.80
N LYS A 163 -19.21 7.96 -39.27
CA LYS A 163 -17.76 7.93 -39.02
C LYS A 163 -17.06 8.20 -40.35
N ALA A 164 -16.15 9.17 -40.38
CA ALA A 164 -15.26 9.32 -41.53
C ALA A 164 -14.49 7.99 -41.72
N PRO A 165 -14.33 7.50 -42.97
CA PRO A 165 -13.50 6.34 -43.22
C PRO A 165 -12.08 6.62 -42.68
N ARG A 166 -11.48 5.59 -42.09
CA ARG A 166 -10.11 5.65 -41.57
C ARG A 166 -9.12 5.83 -42.70
#